data_AF-A0A971ZTJ3-F1
#
_entry.id   AF-A0A971ZTJ3-F1
#
_cell.length_a   1.000
_cell.length_b   1.000
_cell.length_c   1.000
_cell.angle_alpha   90.00
_cell.angle_beta   90.00
_cell.angle_gamma   90.00
#
_symmetry.space_group_name_H-M   'P 1'
#
loop_
_entity.id
_entity.type
_entity.pdbx_description
1 polymer ?
#
loop_
_entity_poly.entity_id
_entity_poly.type
_entity_poly.pdbx_seq_one_letter_code
_entity_poly.pdbx_strand_id
1 'polypeptide(L)'
;MSQLQGLLGRHFTWAAIAFELALGLIGCLLSWGVGNWPLAGTEPLALRTAWWNIGFGTATALPFLAGLVLLDHYPIRVLQPLVRIVRTDVVPLFRGTGTAGLVAIACAAGVGEELLFRGFLQQTLAAWWGLPAGPWIALAIASLAFGCCHWLCAAYAVLATVMGLVLGGLLLVTGHLAAPITMHALYDALALLYLTRSGRL
;
A
#
# COMPACT_ATOMS: atom_id res chain seq x y z
N MET A 1 32.97 -8.81 3.86
CA MET A 1 31.73 -8.20 4.41
C MET A 1 30.77 -7.72 3.31
N SER A 2 31.24 -7.08 2.21
CA SER A 2 30.37 -6.59 1.12
C SER A 2 29.58 -7.68 0.37
N GLN A 3 30.17 -8.84 0.09
CA GLN A 3 29.48 -9.93 -0.61
C GLN A 3 28.36 -10.58 0.22
N LEU A 4 28.59 -10.79 1.52
CA LEU A 4 27.58 -11.36 2.43
C LEU A 4 26.38 -10.41 2.60
N GLN A 5 26.63 -9.10 2.71
CA GLN A 5 25.58 -8.08 2.76
C GLN A 5 24.77 -8.01 1.46
N GLY A 6 25.42 -8.14 0.30
CA GLY A 6 24.73 -8.20 -1.00
C GLY A 6 23.87 -9.44 -1.18
N LEU A 7 24.31 -10.60 -0.67
CA LEU A 7 23.52 -11.84 -0.69
C LEU A 7 22.29 -11.72 0.21
N LEU A 8 22.46 -11.24 1.44
CA LEU A 8 21.36 -11.06 2.40
C LEU A 8 20.31 -10.07 1.87
N GLY A 9 20.73 -8.94 1.30
CA GLY A 9 19.82 -7.97 0.68
C GLY A 9 18.99 -8.59 -0.45
N ARG A 10 19.60 -9.40 -1.30
CA ARG A 10 18.89 -10.09 -2.39
C ARG A 10 17.88 -11.12 -1.89
N HIS A 11 18.22 -11.91 -0.87
CA HIS A 11 17.28 -12.87 -0.27
C HIS A 11 16.09 -12.15 0.38
N PHE A 12 16.34 -11.06 1.10
CA PHE A 12 15.28 -10.23 1.66
C PHE A 12 14.36 -9.65 0.59
N THR A 13 14.92 -9.09 -0.49
CA THR A 13 14.12 -8.53 -1.60
C THR A 13 13.15 -9.55 -2.18
N TRP A 14 13.63 -10.77 -2.50
CA TRP A 14 12.78 -11.81 -3.06
C TRP A 14 11.74 -12.31 -2.06
N ALA A 15 12.10 -12.44 -0.78
CA ALA A 15 11.16 -12.84 0.26
C ALA A 15 10.03 -11.80 0.43
N ALA A 16 10.37 -10.51 0.44
CA ALA A 16 9.39 -9.43 0.52
C ALA A 16 8.45 -9.45 -0.70
N ILE A 17 8.99 -9.48 -1.92
CA ILE A 17 8.16 -9.55 -3.14
C ILE A 17 7.24 -10.77 -3.13
N ALA A 18 7.76 -11.94 -2.76
CA ALA A 18 6.97 -13.17 -2.71
C ALA A 18 5.85 -13.10 -1.67
N PHE A 19 6.12 -12.51 -0.50
CA PHE A 19 5.13 -12.29 0.55
C PHE A 19 3.99 -11.39 0.05
N GLU A 20 4.32 -10.23 -0.53
CA GLU A 20 3.32 -9.28 -1.02
C GLU A 20 2.46 -9.87 -2.15
N LEU A 21 3.09 -10.54 -3.13
CA LEU A 21 2.36 -11.17 -4.21
C LEU A 21 1.51 -12.35 -3.73
N ALA A 22 1.93 -13.07 -2.69
CA ALA A 22 1.13 -14.12 -2.07
C ALA A 22 -0.14 -13.55 -1.41
N LEU A 23 -0.08 -12.38 -0.77
CA LEU A 23 -1.27 -11.69 -0.26
C LEU A 23 -2.25 -11.37 -1.39
N GLY A 24 -1.75 -10.87 -2.53
CA GLY A 24 -2.58 -10.60 -3.71
C GLY A 24 -3.21 -11.86 -4.28
N LEU A 25 -2.45 -12.96 -4.38
CA LEU A 25 -2.96 -14.25 -4.81
C LEU A 25 -4.06 -14.75 -3.87
N ILE A 26 -3.86 -14.66 -2.56
CA ILE A 26 -4.88 -15.01 -1.56
C ILE A 26 -6.13 -14.15 -1.76
N GLY A 27 -5.98 -12.84 -1.94
CA GLY A 27 -7.10 -11.94 -2.26
C GLY A 27 -7.88 -12.41 -3.48
N CYS A 28 -7.19 -12.73 -4.58
CA CYS A 28 -7.80 -13.27 -5.78
C CYS A 28 -8.55 -14.58 -5.57
N LEU A 29 -7.95 -15.53 -4.84
CA LEU A 29 -8.56 -16.83 -4.56
C LEU A 29 -9.80 -16.70 -3.67
N LEU A 30 -9.74 -15.85 -2.64
CA LEU A 30 -10.86 -15.59 -1.74
C LEU A 30 -12.02 -14.91 -2.49
N SER A 31 -11.71 -13.89 -3.29
CA SER A 31 -12.66 -13.23 -4.19
C SER A 31 -13.36 -14.21 -5.14
N TRP A 32 -12.59 -15.09 -5.78
CA TRP A 32 -13.15 -16.14 -6.63
C TRP A 32 -14.07 -17.09 -5.85
N GLY A 33 -13.65 -17.52 -4.66
CA GLY A 33 -14.43 -18.41 -3.80
C GLY A 33 -15.77 -17.84 -3.34
N VAL A 34 -15.90 -16.51 -3.23
CA VAL A 34 -17.17 -15.84 -2.88
C VAL A 34 -17.96 -15.33 -4.09
N GLY A 35 -17.52 -15.64 -5.31
CA GLY A 35 -18.20 -15.23 -6.55
C GLY A 35 -18.02 -13.75 -6.93
N ASN A 36 -17.14 -13.03 -6.25
CA ASN A 36 -16.84 -11.62 -6.53
C ASN A 36 -15.46 -11.51 -7.16
N TRP A 37 -15.36 -11.58 -8.49
CA TRP A 37 -14.06 -11.42 -9.15
C TRP A 37 -13.46 -10.04 -8.81
N PRO A 38 -12.24 -9.95 -8.26
CA PRO A 38 -11.71 -8.70 -7.71
C PRO A 38 -11.42 -7.66 -8.80
N LEU A 39 -11.34 -8.11 -10.05
CA LEU A 39 -11.13 -7.30 -11.24
C LEU A 39 -12.42 -7.10 -12.06
N ALA A 40 -13.60 -7.35 -11.49
CA ALA A 40 -14.86 -7.02 -12.14
C ALA A 40 -14.86 -5.53 -12.51
N GLY A 41 -14.85 -5.22 -13.82
CA GLY A 41 -14.64 -3.85 -14.34
C GLY A 41 -13.36 -3.62 -15.16
N THR A 42 -12.52 -4.64 -15.38
CA THR A 42 -11.28 -4.59 -16.20
C THR A 42 -11.47 -4.98 -17.69
N GLU A 43 -12.70 -4.84 -18.22
CA GLU A 43 -13.03 -5.13 -19.63
C GLU A 43 -12.20 -4.29 -20.64
N PRO A 44 -12.01 -4.67 -21.91
CA PRO A 44 -11.09 -3.99 -22.86
C PRO A 44 -11.31 -2.48 -23.11
N LEU A 45 -12.52 -1.95 -22.87
CA LEU A 45 -12.81 -0.51 -22.84
C LEU A 45 -12.05 0.21 -21.68
N ALA A 46 -11.47 -0.56 -20.76
CA ALA A 46 -10.80 -0.14 -19.55
C ALA A 46 -9.33 0.26 -19.71
N LEU A 47 -8.69 0.06 -20.87
CA LEU A 47 -7.31 0.54 -21.07
C LEU A 47 -7.23 2.08 -21.00
N ARG A 48 -8.21 2.78 -21.57
CA ARG A 48 -8.29 4.26 -21.50
C ARG A 48 -8.62 4.72 -20.07
N THR A 49 -9.54 4.05 -19.39
CA THR A 49 -9.88 4.39 -18.00
C THR A 49 -8.73 4.03 -17.05
N ALA A 50 -7.96 2.98 -17.35
CA ALA A 50 -6.78 2.59 -16.58
C ALA A 50 -5.73 3.71 -16.56
N TRP A 51 -5.40 4.32 -17.69
CA TRP A 51 -4.47 5.46 -17.71
C TRP A 51 -4.96 6.66 -16.91
N TRP A 52 -6.25 6.97 -16.98
CA TRP A 52 -6.86 8.00 -16.14
C TRP A 52 -6.73 7.68 -14.65
N ASN A 53 -7.03 6.43 -14.27
CA ASN A 53 -6.95 5.96 -12.89
C ASN A 53 -5.51 5.91 -12.37
N ILE A 54 -4.54 5.52 -13.20
CA ILE A 54 -3.10 5.60 -12.91
C ILE A 54 -2.72 7.06 -12.67
N GLY A 55 -3.14 7.99 -13.54
CA GLY A 55 -2.89 9.42 -13.38
C GLY A 55 -3.50 9.98 -12.10
N PHE A 56 -4.73 9.58 -11.77
CA PHE A 56 -5.43 10.02 -10.57
C PHE A 56 -4.79 9.48 -9.29
N GLY A 57 -4.40 8.20 -9.26
CA GLY A 57 -3.64 7.61 -8.17
C GLY A 57 -2.28 8.27 -7.99
N THR A 58 -1.57 8.55 -9.09
CA THR A 58 -0.31 9.29 -9.08
C THR A 58 -0.46 10.68 -8.47
N ALA A 59 -1.46 11.44 -8.92
CA ALA A 59 -1.73 12.78 -8.38
C ALA A 59 -2.07 12.74 -6.88
N THR A 60 -2.77 11.69 -6.45
CA THR A 60 -3.14 11.49 -5.04
C THR A 60 -1.94 11.14 -4.18
N ALA A 61 -0.91 10.47 -4.70
CA ALA A 61 0.31 10.15 -3.93
C ALA A 61 1.14 11.40 -3.58
N LEU A 62 1.14 12.43 -4.43
CA LEU A 62 1.96 13.64 -4.29
C LEU A 62 1.79 14.38 -2.94
N PRO A 63 0.56 14.69 -2.47
CA PRO A 63 0.39 15.35 -1.17
C PRO A 63 0.88 14.50 0.01
N PHE A 64 0.77 13.17 -0.05
CA PHE A 64 1.28 12.29 1.02
C PHE A 64 2.80 12.24 1.04
N LEU A 65 3.43 12.24 -0.14
CA LEU A 65 4.89 12.36 -0.25
C LEU A 65 5.39 13.71 0.25
N ALA A 66 4.71 14.81 -0.11
CA ALA A 66 4.99 16.12 0.45
C ALA A 66 4.85 16.11 1.98
N GLY A 67 3.79 15.47 2.49
CA GLY A 67 3.59 15.25 3.93
C GLY A 67 4.74 14.50 4.59
N LEU A 68 5.22 13.41 4.00
CA LEU A 68 6.38 12.66 4.49
C LEU A 68 7.64 13.54 4.56
N VAL A 69 7.94 14.28 3.49
CA VAL A 69 9.10 15.17 3.44
C VAL A 69 8.97 16.29 4.48
N LEU A 70 7.79 16.87 4.64
CA LEU A 70 7.55 17.90 5.64
C LEU A 70 7.70 17.35 7.07
N LEU A 71 7.20 16.14 7.35
CA LEU A 71 7.37 15.48 8.64
C LEU A 71 8.84 15.17 8.96
N ASP A 72 9.64 14.85 7.93
CA ASP A 72 11.08 14.68 8.07
C ASP A 72 11.80 16.00 8.43
N HIS A 73 11.38 17.11 7.83
CA HIS A 73 12.00 18.43 8.09
C HIS A 73 11.46 19.10 9.37
N TYR A 74 10.22 18.82 9.75
CA TYR A 74 9.52 19.44 10.88
C TYR A 74 8.98 18.36 11.82
N PRO A 75 9.83 17.78 12.66
CA PRO A 75 9.48 16.60 13.47
C PRO A 75 8.37 16.90 14.48
N ILE A 76 7.30 16.11 14.43
CA ILE A 76 6.17 16.20 15.36
C ILE A 76 6.39 15.23 16.54
N ARG A 77 6.26 15.73 17.78
CA ARG A 77 6.50 14.94 19.01
C ARG A 77 5.67 13.65 19.08
N VAL A 78 4.41 13.69 18.66
CA VAL A 78 3.49 12.54 18.69
C VAL A 78 3.99 11.39 17.80
N LEU A 79 4.75 11.68 16.74
CA LEU A 79 5.24 10.69 15.78
C LEU A 79 6.66 10.20 16.10
N GLN A 80 7.32 10.71 17.13
CA GLN A 80 8.68 10.31 17.50
C GLN A 80 8.85 8.81 17.79
N PRO A 81 7.91 8.12 18.45
CA PRO A 81 8.01 6.67 18.62
C PRO A 81 8.01 5.93 17.28
N LEU A 82 7.17 6.36 16.34
CA LEU A 82 7.12 5.81 14.98
C LEU A 82 8.43 6.08 14.22
N VAL A 83 8.90 7.33 14.21
CA VAL A 83 10.16 7.71 13.56
C VAL A 83 11.31 6.86 14.06
N ARG A 84 11.39 6.63 15.38
CA ARG A 84 12.41 5.77 15.98
C ARG A 84 12.35 4.35 15.42
N ILE A 85 11.18 3.70 15.47
CA ILE A 85 10.99 2.33 14.95
C ILE A 85 11.34 2.25 13.47
N VAL A 86 10.86 3.19 12.66
CA VAL A 86 11.18 3.24 11.22
C VAL A 86 12.68 3.31 11.00
N ARG A 87 13.38 4.15 11.77
CA ARG A 87 14.82 4.35 11.61
C ARG A 87 15.67 3.18 12.12
N THR A 88 15.31 2.60 13.26
CA THR A 88 16.10 1.56 13.92
C THR A 88 15.78 0.16 13.44
N ASP A 89 14.54 -0.08 13.03
CA ASP A 89 14.04 -1.44 12.80
C ASP A 89 13.65 -1.65 11.33
N VAL A 90 12.98 -0.68 10.69
CA VAL A 90 12.46 -0.83 9.32
C VAL A 90 13.52 -0.49 8.26
N VAL A 91 14.05 0.73 8.25
CA VAL A 91 15.03 1.21 7.25
C VAL A 91 16.24 0.28 7.11
N PRO A 92 16.83 -0.28 8.18
CA PRO A 92 17.97 -1.19 8.05
C PRO A 92 17.68 -2.45 7.23
N LEU A 93 16.45 -2.97 7.21
CA LEU A 93 16.06 -4.12 6.38
C LEU A 93 16.23 -3.81 4.89
N PHE A 94 15.97 -2.57 4.50
CA PHE A 94 15.97 -2.13 3.10
C PHE A 94 17.33 -1.57 2.62
N ARG A 95 18.28 -1.26 3.53
CA ARG A 95 19.59 -0.69 3.16
C ARG A 95 20.43 -1.56 2.22
N GLY A 96 20.26 -2.88 2.27
CA GLY A 96 20.93 -3.83 1.36
C GLY A 96 20.26 -3.98 0.00
N THR A 97 19.13 -3.30 -0.23
CA THR A 97 18.30 -3.45 -1.43
C THR A 97 18.57 -2.32 -2.42
N GLY A 98 18.90 -2.65 -3.67
CA GLY A 98 19.12 -1.67 -4.74
C GLY A 98 17.82 -0.97 -5.18
N THR A 99 17.93 0.13 -5.95
CA THR A 99 16.76 0.90 -6.45
C THR A 99 15.68 0.02 -7.07
N ALA A 100 16.08 -0.87 -7.98
CA ALA A 100 15.14 -1.74 -8.67
C ALA A 100 14.43 -2.69 -7.70
N GLY A 101 15.12 -3.17 -6.66
CA GLY A 101 14.53 -4.02 -5.62
C GLY A 101 13.53 -3.25 -4.77
N LEU A 102 13.84 -2.02 -4.35
CA LEU A 102 12.91 -1.18 -3.57
C LEU A 102 11.64 -0.88 -4.37
N VAL A 103 11.79 -0.51 -5.65
CA VAL A 103 10.64 -0.28 -6.53
C VAL A 103 9.86 -1.57 -6.76
N ALA A 104 10.52 -2.71 -6.94
CA ALA A 104 9.84 -3.99 -7.13
C ALA A 104 9.05 -4.42 -5.88
N ILE A 105 9.60 -4.23 -4.68
CA ILE A 105 8.88 -4.48 -3.42
C ILE A 105 7.67 -3.56 -3.31
N ALA A 106 7.82 -2.26 -3.56
CA ALA A 106 6.71 -1.31 -3.49
C ALA A 106 5.61 -1.61 -4.52
N CYS A 107 5.97 -1.99 -5.75
CA CYS A 107 5.00 -2.46 -6.74
C CYS A 107 4.30 -3.74 -6.31
N ALA A 108 5.04 -4.69 -5.71
CA ALA A 108 4.47 -5.94 -5.21
C ALA A 108 3.49 -5.67 -4.06
N ALA A 109 3.84 -4.82 -3.10
CA ALA A 109 2.97 -4.39 -2.00
C ALA A 109 1.72 -3.69 -2.53
N GLY A 110 1.89 -2.67 -3.37
CA GLY A 110 0.77 -1.94 -3.96
C GLY A 110 -0.17 -2.81 -4.79
N VAL A 111 0.31 -3.86 -5.47
CA VAL A 111 -0.57 -4.82 -6.15
C VAL A 111 -1.19 -5.82 -5.17
N GLY A 112 -0.35 -6.43 -4.33
CA GLY A 112 -0.71 -7.53 -3.45
C GLY A 112 -1.72 -7.14 -2.39
N GLU A 113 -1.40 -6.07 -1.65
CA GLU A 113 -2.25 -5.57 -0.59
C GLU A 113 -3.56 -5.00 -1.14
N GLU A 114 -3.53 -4.24 -2.23
CA GLU A 114 -4.77 -3.68 -2.80
C GLU A 114 -5.70 -4.77 -3.37
N LEU A 115 -5.15 -5.85 -3.95
CA LEU A 115 -5.97 -6.99 -4.34
C LEU A 115 -6.65 -7.66 -3.12
N LEU A 116 -5.95 -7.77 -2.00
CA LEU A 116 -6.50 -8.38 -0.78
C LEU A 116 -7.52 -7.46 -0.08
N PHE A 117 -7.14 -6.22 0.20
CA PHE A 117 -7.97 -5.31 0.99
C PHE A 117 -9.08 -4.67 0.17
N ARG A 118 -8.80 -4.26 -1.08
CA ARG A 118 -9.74 -3.48 -1.91
C ARG A 118 -10.42 -4.36 -2.94
N GLY A 119 -9.66 -5.27 -3.56
CA GLY A 119 -10.17 -6.28 -4.48
C GLY A 119 -11.11 -7.27 -3.80
N PHE A 120 -10.69 -7.82 -2.65
CA PHE A 120 -11.47 -8.81 -1.92
C PHE A 120 -12.26 -8.21 -0.76
N LEU A 121 -11.60 -7.77 0.32
CA LEU A 121 -12.27 -7.47 1.59
C LEU A 121 -13.32 -6.36 1.44
N GLN A 122 -12.94 -5.19 0.93
CA GLN A 122 -13.85 -4.04 0.79
C GLN A 122 -15.01 -4.34 -0.17
N GLN A 123 -14.75 -4.92 -1.35
CA GLN A 123 -15.82 -5.23 -2.30
C GLN A 123 -16.77 -6.30 -1.78
N THR A 124 -16.25 -7.34 -1.12
CA THR A 124 -17.08 -8.41 -0.56
C THR A 124 -17.98 -7.88 0.56
N LEU A 125 -17.43 -7.08 1.47
CA LEU A 125 -18.21 -6.45 2.54
C LEU A 125 -19.27 -5.49 1.96
N ALA A 126 -18.92 -4.71 0.93
CA ALA A 126 -19.87 -3.80 0.30
C ALA A 126 -21.06 -4.56 -0.32
N ALA A 127 -20.80 -5.71 -0.94
CA ALA A 127 -21.83 -6.58 -1.50
C ALA A 127 -22.73 -7.19 -0.41
N TRP A 128 -22.18 -7.58 0.74
CA TRP A 128 -22.94 -8.18 1.83
C TRP A 128 -23.89 -7.21 2.54
N TRP A 129 -23.48 -5.96 2.74
CA TRP A 129 -24.33 -4.95 3.42
C TRP A 129 -25.30 -4.22 2.48
N GLY A 130 -25.08 -4.24 1.17
CA GLY A 130 -25.96 -3.61 0.18
C GLY A 130 -25.99 -2.07 0.24
N LEU A 131 -26.73 -1.45 -0.66
CA LEU A 131 -26.79 0.02 -0.77
C LEU A 131 -27.85 0.65 0.16
N PRO A 132 -27.65 1.90 0.62
CA PRO A 132 -26.50 2.77 0.33
C PRO A 132 -25.36 2.67 1.35
N ALA A 133 -25.55 1.99 2.47
CA ALA A 133 -24.61 2.00 3.60
C ALA A 133 -23.39 1.07 3.40
N GLY A 134 -23.54 -0.01 2.63
CA GLY A 134 -22.54 -1.07 2.46
C GLY A 134 -21.17 -0.58 2.02
N PRO A 135 -21.03 0.26 0.98
CA PRO A 135 -19.74 0.79 0.55
C PRO A 135 -18.99 1.56 1.65
N TRP A 136 -19.71 2.33 2.47
CA TRP A 136 -19.13 3.12 3.56
C TRP A 136 -18.72 2.25 4.76
N ILE A 137 -19.55 1.27 5.11
CA ILE A 137 -19.23 0.29 6.15
C ILE A 137 -18.00 -0.53 5.74
N ALA A 138 -17.98 -1.00 4.50
CA ALA A 138 -16.86 -1.75 3.95
C ALA A 138 -15.58 -0.93 3.90
N LEU A 139 -15.65 0.35 3.49
CA LEU A 139 -14.52 1.28 3.54
C LEU A 139 -13.94 1.38 4.95
N ALA A 140 -14.80 1.61 5.95
CA ALA A 140 -14.35 1.74 7.33
C ALA A 140 -13.70 0.45 7.87
N ILE A 141 -14.34 -0.70 7.65
CA ILE A 141 -13.83 -2.00 8.13
C ILE A 141 -12.52 -2.37 7.43
N ALA A 142 -12.46 -2.27 6.09
CA ALA A 142 -11.25 -2.60 5.34
C ALA A 142 -10.07 -1.68 5.71
N SER A 143 -10.34 -0.39 5.93
CA SER A 143 -9.32 0.57 6.36
C SER A 143 -8.82 0.31 7.77
N LEU A 144 -9.71 -0.04 8.70
CA LEU A 144 -9.32 -0.41 10.05
C LEU A 144 -8.50 -1.71 10.06
N ALA A 145 -8.93 -2.72 9.29
CA ALA A 145 -8.18 -3.96 9.13
C ALA A 145 -6.77 -3.70 8.57
N PHE A 146 -6.67 -2.84 7.55
CA PHE A 146 -5.39 -2.41 6.99
C PHE A 146 -4.49 -1.78 8.07
N GLY A 147 -5.01 -0.84 8.87
CA GLY A 147 -4.27 -0.24 9.97
C GLY A 147 -3.83 -1.23 11.05
N CYS A 148 -4.67 -2.21 11.38
CA CYS A 148 -4.33 -3.28 12.32
C CYS A 148 -3.22 -4.20 11.80
N CYS A 149 -3.19 -4.50 10.50
CA CYS A 149 -2.10 -5.26 9.89
C CYS A 149 -0.78 -4.50 9.87
N HIS A 150 -0.82 -3.16 9.92
CA HIS A 150 0.33 -2.27 9.96
C HIS A 150 0.71 -1.83 11.37
N TRP A 151 0.49 -2.67 12.39
CA TRP A 151 0.69 -2.25 13.77
C TRP A 151 2.16 -2.29 14.21
N LEU A 152 2.90 -1.20 13.97
CA LEU A 152 4.22 -0.97 14.61
C LEU A 152 4.08 -0.22 15.94
N CYS A 153 3.18 0.75 15.97
CA CYS A 153 2.74 1.47 17.16
C CYS A 153 1.36 2.07 16.88
N ALA A 154 0.65 2.53 17.93
CA ALA A 154 -0.70 3.08 17.77
C ALA A 154 -0.76 4.24 16.77
N ALA A 155 0.24 5.13 16.77
CA ALA A 155 0.30 6.25 15.83
C ALA A 155 0.39 5.75 14.37
N TYR A 156 1.19 4.72 14.12
CA TYR A 156 1.33 4.16 12.77
C TYR A 156 0.07 3.40 12.33
N ALA A 157 -0.56 2.63 13.22
CA ALA A 157 -1.82 1.97 12.92
C ALA A 157 -2.93 2.98 12.56
N VAL A 158 -2.99 4.12 13.25
CA VAL A 158 -3.91 5.22 12.91
C VAL A 158 -3.56 5.83 11.55
N LEU A 159 -2.28 6.15 11.28
CA LEU A 159 -1.86 6.69 9.99
C LEU A 159 -2.13 5.71 8.84
N ALA A 160 -1.89 4.42 9.05
CA ALA A 160 -2.18 3.35 8.09
C ALA A 160 -3.70 3.17 7.90
N THR A 161 -4.51 3.32 8.95
CA THR A 161 -5.98 3.36 8.81
C THR A 161 -6.42 4.53 7.95
N VAL A 162 -5.86 5.72 8.17
CA VAL A 162 -6.15 6.91 7.35
C VAL A 162 -5.71 6.71 5.90
N MET A 163 -4.52 6.16 5.66
CA MET A 163 -4.09 5.77 4.32
C MET A 163 -5.07 4.75 3.71
N GLY A 164 -5.55 3.81 4.53
CA GLY A 164 -6.51 2.83 4.09
C GLY A 164 -7.85 3.43 3.64
N LEU A 165 -8.31 4.48 4.33
CA LEU A 165 -9.50 5.25 3.94
C LEU A 165 -9.29 5.98 2.61
N VAL A 166 -8.09 6.51 2.37
CA VAL A 166 -7.73 7.19 1.12
C VAL A 166 -7.73 6.19 -0.04
N LEU A 167 -7.05 5.05 0.12
CA LEU A 167 -6.98 3.98 -0.89
C LEU A 167 -8.36 3.39 -1.18
N GLY A 168 -9.12 3.06 -0.14
CA GLY A 168 -10.48 2.57 -0.30
C GLY A 168 -11.42 3.61 -0.90
N GLY A 169 -11.24 4.89 -0.56
CA GLY A 169 -11.99 6.01 -1.15
C GLY A 169 -11.66 6.20 -2.63
N LEU A 170 -10.39 6.05 -3.03
CA LEU A 170 -9.99 6.03 -4.43
C LEU A 170 -10.73 4.94 -5.20
N LEU A 171 -10.85 3.73 -4.64
CA LEU A 171 -11.65 2.67 -5.25
C LEU A 171 -13.12 3.08 -5.39
N LEU A 172 -13.74 3.68 -4.36
CA LEU A 172 -15.14 4.12 -4.44
C LEU A 172 -15.38 5.20 -5.50
N VAL A 173 -14.45 6.15 -5.63
CA VAL A 173 -14.55 7.27 -6.59
C VAL A 173 -14.31 6.79 -8.02
N THR A 174 -13.32 5.92 -8.22
CA THR A 174 -12.88 5.51 -9.56
C THR A 174 -13.53 4.23 -10.07
N GLY A 175 -14.04 3.40 -9.16
CA GLY A 175 -14.51 2.05 -9.47
C GLY A 175 -13.40 1.13 -10.00
N HIS A 176 -12.11 1.48 -9.81
CA HIS A 176 -11.02 0.77 -10.47
C HIS A 176 -9.76 0.65 -9.59
N LEU A 177 -9.24 -0.57 -9.44
CA LEU A 177 -8.08 -0.86 -8.57
C LEU A 177 -6.77 -0.19 -9.02
N ALA A 178 -6.62 0.15 -10.30
CA ALA A 178 -5.41 0.83 -10.77
C ALA A 178 -5.11 2.14 -10.03
N ALA A 179 -6.13 2.89 -9.59
CA ALA A 179 -5.93 4.12 -8.83
C ALA A 179 -5.30 3.88 -7.45
N PRO A 180 -5.89 3.05 -6.56
CA PRO A 180 -5.25 2.74 -5.28
C PRO A 180 -3.93 1.99 -5.44
N ILE A 181 -3.81 1.03 -6.39
CA ILE A 181 -2.54 0.32 -6.65
C ILE A 181 -1.43 1.30 -7.00
N THR A 182 -1.70 2.23 -7.92
CA THR A 182 -0.69 3.21 -8.35
C THR A 182 -0.33 4.16 -7.22
N MET A 183 -1.33 4.65 -6.48
CA MET A 183 -1.09 5.54 -5.35
C MET A 183 -0.21 4.86 -4.29
N HIS A 184 -0.58 3.65 -3.88
CA HIS A 184 0.11 2.86 -2.87
C HIS A 184 1.56 2.55 -3.32
N ALA A 185 1.72 1.91 -4.48
CA ALA A 185 3.03 1.53 -4.99
C ALA A 185 3.96 2.74 -5.18
N LEU A 186 3.43 3.87 -5.66
CA LEU A 186 4.23 5.07 -5.88
C LEU A 186 4.64 5.72 -4.56
N TYR A 187 3.71 5.82 -3.60
CA TYR A 187 4.00 6.34 -2.28
C TYR A 187 5.09 5.51 -1.60
N ASP A 188 4.95 4.19 -1.58
CA ASP A 188 5.92 3.29 -0.97
C ASP A 188 7.28 3.33 -1.65
N ALA A 189 7.30 3.31 -2.99
CA ALA A 189 8.55 3.37 -3.74
C ALA A 189 9.31 4.65 -3.39
N LEU A 190 8.65 5.79 -3.43
CA LEU A 190 9.29 7.08 -3.16
C LEU A 190 9.60 7.27 -1.67
N ALA A 191 8.77 6.79 -0.76
CA ALA A 191 9.05 6.79 0.67
C ALA A 191 10.25 5.93 1.02
N LEU A 192 10.34 4.69 0.52
CA LEU A 192 11.49 3.81 0.73
C LEU A 192 12.76 4.41 0.12
N LEU A 193 12.70 4.94 -1.10
CA LEU A 193 13.85 5.60 -1.74
C LEU A 193 14.30 6.82 -0.96
N TYR A 194 13.36 7.63 -0.47
CA TYR A 194 13.65 8.80 0.35
C TYR A 194 14.32 8.38 1.66
N LEU A 195 13.67 7.52 2.45
CA LEU A 195 14.13 7.10 3.78
C LEU A 195 15.46 6.33 3.76
N THR A 196 15.73 5.57 2.70
CA THR A 196 16.98 4.78 2.60
C THR A 196 18.17 5.59 2.10
N ARG A 197 17.96 6.74 1.44
CA ARG A 197 19.03 7.49 0.74
C ARG A 197 19.23 8.93 1.18
N SER A 198 18.13 9.61 1.50
CA SER A 198 18.11 11.07 1.61
C SER A 198 17.42 11.55 2.89
N GLY A 199 16.61 10.70 3.52
CA GLY A 199 15.86 11.02 4.72
C GLY A 199 16.77 11.43 5.85
N ARG A 200 16.37 12.47 6.57
CA ARG A 200 17.08 12.99 7.75
C ARG A 200 16.58 12.34 9.05
N LEU A 201 15.44 11.65 9.00
CA LEU A 201 14.84 10.87 10.08
C LEU A 201 15.87 9.99 10.79
#